data_AF-F1L4Y0-F1
#
_entry.id   AF-F1L4Y0-F1
#
_cell.length_a   1.000
_cell.length_b   1.000
_cell.length_c   1.000
_cell.angle_alpha   90.00
_cell.angle_beta   90.00
_cell.angle_gamma   90.00
#
_symmetry.space_group_name_H-M   'P 1'
#
loop_
_entity.id
_entity.type
_entity.pdbx_description
1 polymer ?
#
loop_
_entity_poly.entity_id
_entity_poly.type
_entity_poly.pdbx_seq_one_letter_code
_entity_poly.pdbx_strand_id
1 'polypeptide(L)'
;MMEHRSLDKRFHAIDLDPYGSASIFLDSAVQAVADRGILMVTCTDMAVLCGNTPEACYNKYGSVALRHKCCHEFAIRVLLKSIDSHANRYARYIEPLLSISVDFYVRVFVRIHTGAKQAKDCVTKVSYVLACTGCHSLQLQPLARKTTAAASVKFTPSVLNASILGAGGKCIYCDQSIHIAGPIYSDPIHDLAFVRKLIERLKACPENRRLRTHDRLIGVLSVVSEELPDVPLYYEHDQLMHIVKSPVPRVLNIRSAILNAGFRCSIAHCNPRALKTDAPMSLLWDIARTVAKNNNIPASRFEENSAGRKIIEGKITHEVNFQMHPEARSKSKADNLLRFQCNKGKNWGPKAKAKGSVNSVKAGFQMQQPGEKDSKKSS
;
A
#
# COMPACT_ATOMS: atom_id res chain seq x y z
N MET A 1 -12.62 -20.68 22.43
CA MET A 1 -12.12 -19.42 23.04
C MET A 1 -13.06 -18.22 22.86
N MET A 2 -13.83 -18.11 21.76
CA MET A 2 -14.92 -17.11 21.62
C MET A 2 -16.22 -17.45 22.37
N GLU A 3 -16.58 -18.74 22.45
CA GLU A 3 -17.88 -19.19 23.02
C GLU A 3 -18.07 -18.87 24.50
N HIS A 4 -16.98 -18.54 25.23
CA HIS A 4 -17.01 -18.27 26.66
C HIS A 4 -16.84 -16.79 27.02
N ARG A 5 -16.73 -15.87 26.03
CA ARG A 5 -16.72 -14.43 26.31
C ARG A 5 -18.11 -13.87 26.09
N SER A 6 -18.68 -13.36 27.18
CA SER A 6 -19.97 -12.70 27.16
C SER A 6 -19.90 -11.47 26.23
N LEU A 7 -20.85 -11.36 25.29
CA LEU A 7 -20.84 -10.36 24.21
C LEU A 7 -20.82 -8.92 24.73
N ASP A 8 -21.37 -8.70 25.92
CA ASP A 8 -21.43 -7.47 26.71
C ASP A 8 -20.06 -6.96 27.18
N LYS A 9 -19.00 -7.78 27.16
CA LYS A 9 -17.65 -7.39 27.61
C LYS A 9 -16.71 -6.97 26.48
N ARG A 10 -17.22 -6.80 25.25
CA ARG A 10 -16.42 -6.38 24.08
C ARG A 10 -16.25 -4.86 24.03
N PHE A 11 -15.13 -4.41 23.46
CA PHE A 11 -14.79 -2.99 23.37
C PHE A 11 -15.31 -2.36 22.07
N HIS A 12 -15.94 -1.19 22.15
CA HIS A 12 -16.39 -0.44 20.96
C HIS A 12 -15.23 0.10 20.12
N ALA A 13 -14.09 0.36 20.75
CA ALA A 13 -12.88 0.83 20.10
C ALA A 13 -11.64 0.20 20.75
N ILE A 14 -10.69 -0.25 19.93
CA ILE A 14 -9.39 -0.77 20.38
C ILE A 14 -8.30 -0.08 19.54
N ASP A 15 -7.27 0.45 20.20
CA ASP A 15 -6.08 1.02 19.55
C ASP A 15 -4.83 0.18 19.87
N LEU A 16 -4.23 -0.39 18.83
CA LEU A 16 -2.98 -1.14 18.91
C LEU A 16 -1.83 -0.26 18.40
N ASP A 17 -0.99 0.21 19.31
CA ASP A 17 0.21 1.00 18.98
C ASP A 17 1.48 0.43 19.65
N PRO A 18 1.92 -0.78 19.25
CA PRO A 18 3.13 -1.37 19.79
C PRO A 18 4.40 -0.85 19.12
N TYR A 19 5.54 -1.05 19.79
CA TYR A 19 6.84 -0.86 19.16
C TYR A 19 7.11 -1.93 18.09
N GLY A 20 7.11 -1.53 16.83
CA GLY A 20 7.39 -2.38 15.68
C GLY A 20 6.12 -2.92 15.03
N SER A 21 5.80 -4.19 15.29
CA SER A 21 4.70 -4.91 14.65
C SER A 21 3.52 -5.11 15.58
N ALA A 22 2.30 -4.92 15.07
CA ALA A 22 1.07 -5.31 15.75
C ALA A 22 0.62 -6.76 15.49
N SER A 23 1.35 -7.51 14.64
CA SER A 23 0.93 -8.84 14.16
C SER A 23 0.51 -9.83 15.26
N ILE A 24 1.27 -9.89 16.35
CA ILE A 24 1.03 -10.83 17.46
C ILE A 24 -0.23 -10.52 18.27
N PHE A 25 -0.76 -9.29 18.17
CA PHE A 25 -1.93 -8.85 18.91
C PHE A 25 -3.22 -8.95 18.08
N LEU A 26 -3.10 -9.15 16.76
CA LEU A 26 -4.24 -9.08 15.84
C LEU A 26 -5.31 -10.12 16.18
N ASP A 27 -4.93 -11.36 16.47
CA ASP A 27 -5.86 -12.45 16.77
C ASP A 27 -6.74 -12.14 17.99
N SER A 28 -6.14 -11.64 19.07
CA SER A 28 -6.86 -11.24 20.28
C SER A 28 -7.72 -9.98 20.05
N ALA A 29 -7.21 -9.02 19.29
CA ALA A 29 -7.89 -7.74 19.07
C ALA A 29 -9.15 -7.88 18.20
N VAL A 30 -9.09 -8.66 17.11
CA VAL A 30 -10.27 -8.93 16.27
C VAL A 30 -11.34 -9.73 17.01
N GLN A 31 -11.01 -10.40 18.11
CA GLN A 31 -11.99 -11.07 18.98
C GLN A 31 -12.57 -10.13 20.04
N ALA A 32 -11.74 -9.25 20.60
CA ALA A 32 -12.10 -8.36 21.70
C ALA A 32 -12.98 -7.18 21.29
N VAL A 33 -12.88 -6.72 20.04
CA VAL A 33 -13.69 -5.62 19.52
C VAL A 33 -15.15 -6.04 19.33
N ALA A 34 -16.08 -5.18 19.72
CA ALA A 34 -17.52 -5.38 19.55
C ALA A 34 -17.90 -5.44 18.07
N ASP A 35 -19.09 -5.97 17.76
CA ASP A 35 -19.61 -5.87 16.40
C ASP A 35 -19.80 -4.40 16.01
N ARG A 36 -19.40 -4.04 14.79
CA ARG A 36 -19.35 -2.66 14.27
C ARG A 36 -18.43 -1.72 15.05
N GLY A 37 -17.61 -2.25 15.97
CA GLY A 37 -16.56 -1.51 16.67
C GLY A 37 -15.38 -1.18 15.75
N ILE A 38 -14.55 -0.24 16.19
CA ILE A 38 -13.39 0.25 15.44
C ILE A 38 -12.11 -0.35 16.00
N LEU A 39 -11.30 -0.95 15.14
CA LEU A 39 -9.94 -1.39 15.45
C LEU A 39 -8.96 -0.45 14.75
N MET A 40 -8.08 0.16 15.53
CA MET A 40 -7.00 1.03 15.07
C MET A 40 -5.70 0.28 15.26
N VAL A 41 -4.88 0.22 14.21
CA VAL A 41 -3.62 -0.53 14.24
C VAL A 41 -2.51 0.32 13.66
N THR A 42 -1.44 0.46 14.43
CA THR A 42 -0.22 1.15 14.03
C THR A 42 0.93 0.15 13.94
N CYS A 43 1.67 0.18 12.84
CA CYS A 43 2.93 -0.56 12.69
C CYS A 43 4.04 0.39 12.30
N THR A 44 5.16 0.32 13.03
CA THR A 44 6.37 1.12 12.78
C THR A 44 7.50 0.30 12.15
N ASP A 45 7.30 -1.01 11.91
CA ASP A 45 8.29 -1.89 11.27
C ASP A 45 8.31 -1.79 9.74
N MET A 46 8.38 -0.55 9.23
CA MET A 46 8.36 -0.24 7.80
C MET A 46 9.49 -0.92 7.01
N ALA A 47 10.64 -1.21 7.62
CA ALA A 47 11.69 -1.98 6.95
C ALA A 47 11.19 -3.37 6.49
N VAL A 48 10.37 -4.03 7.32
CA VAL A 48 9.78 -5.33 7.00
C VAL A 48 8.67 -5.16 5.96
N LEU A 49 7.74 -4.23 6.21
CA LEU A 49 6.57 -4.01 5.36
C LEU A 49 6.91 -3.44 3.97
N CYS A 50 8.03 -2.73 3.83
CA CYS A 50 8.53 -2.19 2.57
C CYS A 50 9.49 -3.13 1.82
N GLY A 51 9.66 -4.37 2.29
CA GLY A 51 10.34 -5.42 1.53
C GLY A 51 11.85 -5.54 1.73
N ASN A 52 12.43 -5.00 2.82
CA ASN A 52 13.86 -5.24 3.10
C ASN A 52 14.12 -6.65 3.64
N THR A 53 13.15 -7.25 4.33
CA THR A 53 13.23 -8.59 4.94
C THR A 53 11.96 -9.39 4.61
N PRO A 54 11.87 -9.99 3.40
CA PRO A 54 10.67 -10.67 2.94
C PRO A 54 10.25 -11.85 3.83
N GLU A 55 11.21 -12.60 4.37
CA GLU A 55 10.99 -13.71 5.30
C GLU A 55 10.38 -13.25 6.64
N ALA A 56 10.83 -12.10 7.16
CA ALA A 56 10.24 -11.51 8.35
C ALA A 56 8.81 -11.02 8.10
N CYS A 57 8.56 -10.48 6.89
CA CYS A 57 7.22 -10.04 6.48
C CYS A 57 6.27 -11.24 6.38
N TYR A 58 6.75 -12.35 5.82
CA TYR A 58 5.99 -13.59 5.74
C TYR A 58 5.62 -14.11 7.14
N ASN A 59 6.59 -14.21 8.05
CA ASN A 59 6.35 -14.72 9.40
C ASN A 59 5.38 -13.84 10.21
N LYS A 60 5.42 -12.52 10.04
CA LYS A 60 4.58 -11.59 10.80
C LYS A 60 3.18 -11.39 10.18
N TYR A 61 3.10 -11.28 8.86
CA TYR A 61 1.90 -10.80 8.16
C TYR A 61 1.33 -11.82 7.16
N GLY A 62 1.97 -12.98 7.00
CA GLY A 62 1.60 -14.00 6.02
C GLY A 62 1.63 -13.47 4.59
N SER A 63 2.54 -12.54 4.30
CA SER A 63 2.66 -11.86 3.00
C SER A 63 4.13 -11.58 2.71
N VAL A 64 4.54 -11.66 1.44
CA VAL A 64 5.88 -11.28 1.00
C VAL A 64 5.84 -9.84 0.53
N ALA A 65 6.49 -8.94 1.26
CA ALA A 65 6.58 -7.54 0.85
C ALA A 65 7.52 -7.35 -0.36
N LEU A 66 7.22 -6.33 -1.16
CA LEU A 66 7.99 -5.98 -2.34
C LEU A 66 8.75 -4.68 -2.11
N ARG A 67 10.07 -4.69 -2.34
CA ARG A 67 10.87 -3.47 -2.41
C ARG A 67 10.56 -2.72 -3.73
N HIS A 68 9.55 -1.85 -3.67
CA HIS A 68 9.04 -1.11 -4.82
C HIS A 68 8.82 0.37 -4.49
N LYS A 69 8.59 1.20 -5.51
CA LYS A 69 8.24 2.62 -5.31
C LYS A 69 6.91 2.83 -4.59
N CYS A 70 6.00 1.88 -4.74
CA CYS A 70 4.72 1.83 -4.06
C CYS A 70 4.77 1.15 -2.68
N CYS A 71 5.96 0.97 -2.08
CA CYS A 71 6.13 0.20 -0.85
C CYS A 71 5.29 0.70 0.32
N HIS A 72 5.04 2.01 0.44
CA HIS A 72 4.21 2.58 1.51
C HIS A 72 2.75 2.15 1.42
N GLU A 73 2.16 2.16 0.22
CA GLU A 73 0.81 1.64 0.03
C GLU A 73 0.79 0.10 0.09
N PHE A 74 1.85 -0.55 -0.41
CA PHE A 74 2.00 -2.00 -0.30
C PHE A 74 1.99 -2.44 1.18
N ALA A 75 2.69 -1.71 2.05
CA ALA A 75 2.72 -1.92 3.49
C ALA A 75 1.32 -1.82 4.12
N ILE A 76 0.56 -0.78 3.78
CA ILE A 76 -0.84 -0.63 4.21
C ILE A 76 -1.67 -1.85 3.80
N ARG A 77 -1.55 -2.27 2.54
CA ARG A 77 -2.35 -3.38 1.99
C ARG A 77 -1.96 -4.74 2.58
N VAL A 78 -0.69 -4.95 2.93
CA VAL A 78 -0.22 -6.11 3.69
C VAL A 78 -0.83 -6.11 5.09
N LEU A 79 -0.83 -4.96 5.78
CA LEU A 79 -1.41 -4.84 7.12
C LEU A 79 -2.93 -5.10 7.10
N LEU A 80 -3.66 -4.49 6.16
CA LEU A 80 -5.11 -4.72 6.00
C LEU A 80 -5.42 -6.20 5.72
N LYS A 81 -4.67 -6.84 4.81
CA LYS A 81 -4.84 -8.27 4.53
C LYS A 81 -4.55 -9.12 5.77
N SER A 82 -3.54 -8.74 6.57
CA SER A 82 -3.24 -9.44 7.81
C SER A 82 -4.41 -9.35 8.79
N ILE A 83 -4.93 -8.14 9.06
CA ILE A 83 -6.06 -7.93 9.97
C ILE A 83 -7.30 -8.69 9.47
N ASP A 84 -7.62 -8.59 8.17
CA ASP A 84 -8.77 -9.29 7.58
C ASP A 84 -8.64 -10.81 7.70
N SER A 85 -7.46 -11.37 7.41
CA SER A 85 -7.23 -12.81 7.55
C SER A 85 -7.39 -13.33 8.97
N HIS A 86 -7.08 -12.51 9.99
CA HIS A 86 -7.33 -12.86 11.39
C HIS A 86 -8.83 -12.79 11.71
N ALA A 87 -9.53 -11.76 11.23
CA ALA A 87 -10.97 -11.62 11.43
C ALA A 87 -11.77 -12.77 10.77
N ASN A 88 -11.39 -13.17 9.55
CA ASN A 88 -12.09 -14.18 8.75
C ASN A 88 -12.17 -15.56 9.46
N ARG A 89 -11.16 -15.92 10.27
CA ARG A 89 -11.13 -17.16 11.08
C ARG A 89 -12.30 -17.24 12.06
N TYR A 90 -12.87 -16.11 12.42
CA TYR A 90 -13.94 -15.99 13.40
C TYR A 90 -15.28 -15.59 12.77
N ALA A 91 -15.46 -15.81 11.46
CA ALA A 91 -16.64 -15.36 10.72
C ALA A 91 -16.89 -13.84 10.82
N ARG A 92 -15.80 -13.07 10.93
CA ARG A 92 -15.78 -11.61 10.95
C ARG A 92 -15.02 -11.08 9.73
N TYR A 93 -15.22 -9.82 9.38
CA TYR A 93 -14.53 -9.18 8.27
C TYR A 93 -14.26 -7.70 8.56
N ILE A 94 -13.32 -7.11 7.83
CA ILE A 94 -13.00 -5.69 7.97
C ILE A 94 -13.69 -4.82 6.91
N GLU A 95 -14.03 -3.61 7.34
CA GLU A 95 -14.34 -2.47 6.47
C GLU A 95 -13.27 -1.38 6.73
N PRO A 96 -12.33 -1.16 5.80
CA PRO A 96 -11.34 -0.10 5.93
C PRO A 96 -12.00 1.29 5.91
N LEU A 97 -11.80 2.07 6.96
CA LEU A 97 -12.34 3.43 7.09
C LEU A 97 -11.33 4.48 6.62
N LEU A 98 -10.10 4.34 7.09
CA LEU A 98 -8.99 5.24 6.78
C LEU A 98 -7.67 4.49 6.93
N SER A 99 -6.78 4.61 5.95
CA SER A 99 -5.46 3.99 5.99
C SER A 99 -4.39 5.00 5.62
N ILE A 100 -3.45 5.28 6.51
CA ILE A 100 -2.46 6.34 6.32
C ILE A 100 -1.03 5.81 6.46
N SER A 101 -0.17 6.19 5.52
CA SER A 101 1.29 6.08 5.66
C SER A 101 1.83 7.46 6.02
N VAL A 102 2.41 7.58 7.20
CA VAL A 102 2.78 8.88 7.78
C VAL A 102 4.15 8.78 8.42
N ASP A 103 5.08 9.59 7.92
CA ASP A 103 6.46 9.67 8.42
C ASP A 103 7.17 8.30 8.35
N PHE A 104 7.14 7.53 9.43
CA PHE A 104 7.86 6.26 9.59
C PHE A 104 6.95 5.10 10.02
N TYR A 105 5.63 5.26 9.89
CA TYR A 105 4.67 4.24 10.30
C TYR A 105 3.47 4.20 9.35
N VAL A 106 2.80 3.06 9.37
CA VAL A 106 1.46 2.91 8.79
C VAL A 106 0.44 2.81 9.90
N ARG A 107 -0.72 3.43 9.70
CA ARG A 107 -1.84 3.37 10.63
C ARG A 107 -3.12 3.12 9.86
N VAL A 108 -3.88 2.12 10.27
CA VAL A 108 -5.15 1.75 9.66
C VAL A 108 -6.27 1.79 10.67
N PHE A 109 -7.43 2.24 10.23
CA PHE A 109 -8.67 2.32 10.98
C PHE A 109 -9.67 1.43 10.27
N VAL A 110 -10.09 0.34 10.91
CA VAL A 110 -11.02 -0.62 10.32
C VAL A 110 -12.23 -0.79 11.22
N ARG A 111 -13.43 -0.89 10.63
CA ARG A 111 -14.62 -1.34 11.34
C ARG A 111 -14.72 -2.85 11.22
N ILE A 112 -14.94 -3.54 12.34
CA ILE A 112 -15.07 -4.99 12.35
C ILE A 112 -16.54 -5.38 12.35
N HIS A 113 -16.93 -6.23 11.42
CA HIS A 113 -18.28 -6.77 11.31
C HIS A 113 -18.31 -8.27 11.53
N THR A 114 -19.44 -8.78 11.98
CA THR A 114 -19.71 -10.20 12.17
C THR A 114 -20.66 -10.67 11.07
N GLY A 115 -20.24 -11.66 10.29
CA GLY A 115 -21.02 -12.15 9.16
C GLY A 115 -20.26 -13.24 8.40
N ALA A 116 -20.68 -14.49 8.58
CA ALA A 116 -20.03 -15.64 7.96
C ALA A 116 -20.06 -15.60 6.41
N LYS A 117 -21.14 -15.06 5.83
CA LYS A 117 -21.26 -14.93 4.37
C LYS A 117 -20.25 -13.93 3.81
N GLN A 118 -20.15 -12.76 4.44
CA GLN A 118 -19.22 -11.70 4.04
C GLN A 118 -17.76 -12.08 4.32
N ALA A 119 -17.48 -12.82 5.40
CA ALA A 119 -16.15 -13.36 5.67
C ALA A 119 -15.66 -14.31 4.56
N LYS A 120 -16.57 -15.07 3.94
CA LYS A 120 -16.24 -15.87 2.73
C LYS A 120 -15.92 -14.99 1.52
N ASP A 121 -16.59 -13.84 1.39
CA ASP A 121 -16.33 -12.90 0.30
C ASP A 121 -14.94 -12.24 0.39
N CYS A 122 -14.32 -12.19 1.57
CA CYS A 122 -13.02 -11.54 1.75
C CYS A 122 -11.90 -12.07 0.86
N VAL A 123 -11.94 -13.34 0.44
CA VAL A 123 -10.92 -13.91 -0.46
C VAL A 123 -10.88 -13.20 -1.83
N THR A 124 -11.98 -12.57 -2.26
CA THR A 124 -12.01 -11.81 -3.52
C THR A 124 -11.31 -10.46 -3.40
N LYS A 125 -11.02 -10.01 -2.17
CA LYS A 125 -10.35 -8.75 -1.85
C LYS A 125 -8.84 -8.91 -1.73
N VAL A 126 -8.31 -10.07 -2.09
CA VAL A 126 -6.91 -10.44 -1.89
C VAL A 126 -6.30 -10.79 -3.24
N SER A 127 -5.13 -10.21 -3.51
CA SER A 127 -4.39 -10.43 -4.77
C SER A 127 -2.89 -10.63 -4.52
N TYR A 128 -2.26 -11.45 -5.34
CA TYR A 128 -0.81 -11.38 -5.55
C TYR A 128 -0.46 -10.19 -6.44
N VAL A 129 0.79 -9.75 -6.36
CA VAL A 129 1.34 -8.68 -7.21
C VAL A 129 2.49 -9.25 -8.03
N LEU A 130 2.35 -9.18 -9.35
CA LEU A 130 3.43 -9.41 -10.29
C LEU A 130 4.13 -8.07 -10.53
N ALA A 131 5.43 -8.01 -10.30
CA ALA A 131 6.20 -6.77 -10.39
C ALA A 131 7.49 -6.96 -11.19
N CYS A 132 7.69 -6.16 -12.23
CA CYS A 132 8.91 -6.17 -13.01
C CYS A 132 10.06 -5.46 -12.26
N THR A 133 11.26 -6.06 -12.24
CA THR A 133 12.44 -5.46 -11.61
C THR A 133 13.06 -4.32 -12.41
N GLY A 134 12.90 -4.32 -13.73
CA GLY A 134 13.50 -3.34 -14.61
C GLY A 134 12.66 -2.09 -14.77
N CYS A 135 11.45 -2.28 -15.30
CA CYS A 135 10.56 -1.17 -15.65
C CYS A 135 9.53 -0.86 -14.57
N HIS A 136 9.46 -1.67 -13.51
CA HIS A 136 8.55 -1.48 -12.39
C HIS A 136 7.05 -1.53 -12.72
N SER A 137 6.71 -2.11 -13.87
CA SER A 137 5.33 -2.41 -14.21
C SER A 137 4.74 -3.40 -13.19
N LEU A 138 3.49 -3.16 -12.79
CA LEU A 138 2.77 -3.93 -11.79
C LEU A 138 1.52 -4.55 -12.42
N GLN A 139 1.18 -5.76 -11.99
CA GLN A 139 -0.08 -6.43 -12.31
C GLN A 139 -0.61 -7.16 -11.08
N LEU A 140 -1.91 -7.04 -10.81
CA LEU A 140 -2.58 -7.79 -9.76
C LEU A 140 -3.10 -9.12 -10.29
N GLN A 141 -2.92 -10.17 -9.50
CA GLN A 141 -3.50 -11.49 -9.72
C GLN A 141 -4.43 -11.82 -8.54
N PRO A 142 -5.76 -11.66 -8.68
CA PRO A 142 -6.71 -12.06 -7.66
C PRO A 142 -6.55 -13.54 -7.28
N LEU A 143 -6.78 -13.90 -6.02
CA LEU A 143 -6.68 -15.29 -5.55
C LEU A 143 -7.91 -16.11 -5.95
N ALA A 144 -9.10 -15.52 -5.84
CA ALA A 144 -10.36 -16.20 -6.13
C ALA A 144 -11.34 -15.29 -6.87
N ARG A 145 -12.17 -15.91 -7.71
CA ARG A 145 -13.31 -15.28 -8.37
C ARG A 145 -14.60 -15.78 -7.72
N LYS A 146 -15.53 -14.84 -7.53
CA LYS A 146 -16.91 -15.12 -7.12
C LYS A 146 -17.80 -15.05 -8.35
N THR A 147 -18.62 -16.08 -8.56
CA THR A 147 -19.64 -16.12 -9.61
C THR A 147 -21.00 -16.35 -8.97
N THR A 148 -21.95 -15.47 -9.27
CA THR A 148 -23.34 -15.53 -8.79
C THR A 148 -24.23 -15.99 -9.94
N ALA A 149 -24.76 -17.21 -9.85
CA ALA A 149 -25.71 -17.75 -10.82
C ALA A 149 -27.04 -18.00 -10.10
N ALA A 150 -28.06 -17.20 -10.46
CA ALA A 150 -29.37 -17.18 -9.81
C ALA A 150 -29.27 -17.11 -8.27
N ALA A 151 -29.56 -18.22 -7.57
CA ALA A 151 -29.52 -18.34 -6.11
C ALA A 151 -28.20 -18.93 -5.55
N SER A 152 -27.27 -19.35 -6.42
CA SER A 152 -26.03 -20.01 -6.00
C SER A 152 -24.82 -19.06 -6.08
N VAL A 153 -24.01 -19.07 -5.03
CA VAL A 153 -22.72 -18.36 -4.97
C VAL A 153 -21.61 -19.39 -5.04
N LYS A 154 -20.79 -19.36 -6.09
CA LYS A 154 -19.63 -20.22 -6.26
C LYS A 154 -18.35 -19.40 -6.16
N PHE A 155 -17.41 -19.90 -5.37
CA PHE A 155 -16.03 -19.40 -5.35
C PHE A 155 -15.15 -20.38 -6.10
N THR A 156 -14.34 -19.86 -7.01
CA THR A 156 -13.32 -20.64 -7.71
C THR A 156 -11.98 -19.94 -7.59
N PRO A 157 -10.86 -20.66 -7.59
CA PRO A 157 -9.56 -20.04 -7.82
C PRO A 157 -9.61 -19.16 -9.07
N SER A 158 -8.93 -18.01 -9.02
CA SER A 158 -8.86 -17.13 -10.17
C SER A 158 -8.03 -17.79 -11.29
N VAL A 159 -8.41 -17.54 -12.54
CA VAL A 159 -7.58 -17.94 -13.68
C VAL A 159 -6.31 -17.10 -13.66
N LEU A 160 -5.17 -17.75 -13.90
CA LEU A 160 -3.89 -17.05 -14.01
C LEU A 160 -3.96 -16.07 -15.18
N ASN A 161 -3.90 -14.78 -14.87
CA ASN A 161 -3.74 -13.70 -15.82
C ASN A 161 -2.34 -13.10 -15.62
N ALA A 162 -1.44 -13.43 -16.52
CA ALA A 162 -0.04 -13.02 -16.50
C ALA A 162 0.29 -12.18 -17.74
N SER A 163 -0.57 -11.24 -18.13
CA SER A 163 -0.37 -10.39 -19.33
C SER A 163 0.95 -9.60 -19.33
N ILE A 164 1.54 -9.34 -18.16
CA ILE A 164 2.85 -8.71 -18.03
C ILE A 164 4.01 -9.66 -18.40
N LEU A 165 3.79 -10.98 -18.43
CA LEU A 165 4.76 -11.99 -18.87
C LEU A 165 4.64 -12.21 -20.39
N GLY A 166 5.75 -12.02 -21.10
CA GLY A 166 5.92 -12.35 -22.52
C GLY A 166 6.52 -13.74 -22.75
N ALA A 167 6.86 -14.01 -24.00
CA ALA A 167 7.53 -15.25 -24.39
C ALA A 167 8.86 -15.40 -23.62
N GLY A 168 9.04 -16.54 -22.94
CA GLY A 168 10.22 -16.80 -22.10
C GLY A 168 10.12 -16.32 -20.64
N GLY A 169 8.93 -15.92 -20.17
CA GLY A 169 8.70 -15.60 -18.75
C GLY A 169 9.29 -14.26 -18.30
N LYS A 170 9.52 -13.35 -19.24
CA LYS A 170 10.09 -12.02 -19.01
C LYS A 170 9.06 -10.91 -19.21
N CYS A 171 9.34 -9.70 -18.76
CA CYS A 171 8.44 -8.57 -18.90
C CYS A 171 8.22 -8.16 -20.37
N ILE A 172 6.96 -8.04 -20.80
CA ILE A 172 6.59 -7.62 -22.16
C ILE A 172 7.09 -6.22 -22.55
N TYR A 173 7.42 -5.37 -21.57
CA TYR A 173 7.84 -3.99 -21.81
C TYR A 173 9.35 -3.82 -21.87
N CYS A 174 10.12 -4.68 -21.20
CA CYS A 174 11.55 -4.42 -20.99
C CYS A 174 12.44 -5.67 -20.91
N ASP A 175 11.88 -6.88 -21.11
CA ASP A 175 12.58 -8.17 -21.07
C ASP A 175 13.30 -8.49 -19.73
N GLN A 176 12.95 -7.79 -18.65
CA GLN A 176 13.50 -8.04 -17.31
C GLN A 176 12.64 -9.03 -16.51
N SER A 177 13.23 -9.58 -15.44
CA SER A 177 12.57 -10.52 -14.54
C SER A 177 11.34 -9.93 -13.85
N ILE A 178 10.38 -10.80 -13.55
CA ILE A 178 9.17 -10.47 -12.81
C ILE A 178 9.17 -11.23 -11.50
N HIS A 179 8.92 -10.53 -10.40
CA HIS A 179 8.74 -11.11 -9.08
C HIS A 179 7.26 -11.22 -8.72
N ILE A 180 6.95 -12.22 -7.90
CA ILE A 180 5.64 -12.39 -7.28
C ILE A 180 5.75 -11.94 -5.82
N ALA A 181 4.85 -11.07 -5.40
CA ALA A 181 4.76 -10.58 -4.02
C ALA A 181 3.32 -10.61 -3.50
N GLY A 182 3.14 -10.38 -2.21
CA GLY A 182 1.87 -10.46 -1.51
C GLY A 182 1.65 -11.82 -0.83
N PRO A 183 0.39 -12.25 -0.62
CA PRO A 183 -0.82 -11.56 -1.05
C PRO A 183 -1.05 -10.24 -0.31
N ILE A 184 -1.76 -9.31 -0.95
CA ILE A 184 -2.13 -8.00 -0.38
C ILE A 184 -3.64 -7.77 -0.47
N TYR A 185 -4.16 -6.83 0.32
CA TYR A 185 -5.54 -6.35 0.20
C TYR A 185 -5.68 -5.49 -1.07
N SER A 186 -6.47 -5.93 -2.04
CA SER A 186 -6.63 -5.26 -3.34
C SER A 186 -7.87 -4.38 -3.46
N ASP A 187 -8.79 -4.44 -2.49
CA ASP A 187 -9.98 -3.58 -2.44
C ASP A 187 -9.67 -2.14 -1.95
N PRO A 188 -10.66 -1.23 -1.96
CA PRO A 188 -10.52 0.12 -1.41
C PRO A 188 -10.03 0.13 0.04
N ILE A 189 -9.05 0.98 0.32
CA ILE A 189 -8.41 1.10 1.65
C ILE A 189 -8.98 2.25 2.50
N HIS A 190 -10.02 2.91 2.00
CA HIS A 190 -10.70 4.05 2.61
C HIS A 190 -12.21 3.97 2.37
N ASP A 191 -12.98 4.42 3.35
CA ASP A 191 -14.38 4.81 3.16
C ASP A 191 -14.41 6.33 2.92
N LEU A 192 -14.64 6.73 1.66
CA LEU A 192 -14.66 8.15 1.28
C LEU A 192 -15.81 8.93 1.96
N ALA A 193 -16.92 8.28 2.30
CA ALA A 193 -17.99 8.93 3.05
C ALA A 193 -17.57 9.20 4.49
N PHE A 194 -16.87 8.25 5.13
CA PHE A 194 -16.26 8.46 6.44
C PHE A 194 -15.22 9.58 6.41
N VAL A 195 -14.32 9.59 5.41
CA VAL A 195 -13.29 10.63 5.27
C VAL A 195 -13.90 12.02 5.08
N ARG A 196 -14.93 12.16 4.24
CA ARG A 196 -15.62 13.46 4.03
C ARG A 196 -16.25 13.97 5.32
N LYS A 197 -16.98 13.12 6.04
CA LYS A 197 -17.56 13.46 7.36
C LYS A 197 -16.48 13.86 8.37
N LEU A 198 -15.31 13.22 8.33
CA LEU A 198 -14.18 13.58 9.19
C LEU A 198 -13.62 14.96 8.84
N ILE A 199 -13.48 15.29 7.55
CA ILE A 199 -13.05 16.62 7.08
C ILE A 199 -14.05 17.69 7.52
N GLU A 200 -15.36 17.46 7.33
CA GLU A 200 -16.42 18.39 7.74
C GLU A 200 -16.37 18.64 9.25
N ARG A 201 -16.26 17.58 10.06
CA ARG A 201 -16.16 17.69 11.52
C ARG A 201 -14.90 18.43 11.96
N LEU A 202 -13.77 18.22 11.28
CA LEU A 202 -12.55 18.97 11.55
C LEU A 202 -12.77 20.45 11.25
N LYS A 203 -13.28 20.81 10.06
CA LYS A 203 -13.53 22.21 9.66
C LYS A 203 -14.51 22.94 10.60
N ALA A 204 -15.52 22.24 11.11
CA ALA A 204 -16.48 22.78 12.07
C ALA A 204 -15.93 22.95 13.50
N CYS A 205 -14.71 22.46 13.79
CA CYS A 205 -14.14 22.54 15.13
C CYS A 205 -13.72 23.99 15.49
N PRO A 206 -14.23 24.56 16.61
CA PRO A 206 -13.84 25.88 17.07
C PRO A 206 -12.34 26.01 17.33
N GLU A 207 -11.77 27.20 17.12
CA GLU A 207 -10.32 27.43 17.20
C GLU A 207 -9.69 27.03 18.53
N ASN A 208 -10.37 27.29 19.64
CA ASN A 208 -9.92 26.93 20.98
C ASN A 208 -9.84 25.41 21.23
N ARG A 209 -10.46 24.58 20.37
CA ARG A 209 -10.42 23.11 20.46
C ARG A 209 -9.62 22.47 19.32
N ARG A 210 -8.99 23.28 18.45
CA ARG A 210 -8.19 22.75 17.34
C ARG A 210 -6.91 22.10 17.87
N LEU A 211 -6.60 20.93 17.34
CA LEU A 211 -5.33 20.26 17.57
C LEU A 211 -4.20 21.07 16.91
N ARG A 212 -2.99 21.02 17.47
CA ARG A 212 -1.80 21.62 16.82
C ARG A 212 -1.55 21.08 15.41
N THR A 213 -2.06 19.88 15.11
CA THR A 213 -1.94 19.20 13.82
C THR A 213 -3.16 19.40 12.92
N HIS A 214 -4.08 20.32 13.25
CA HIS A 214 -5.33 20.53 12.53
C HIS A 214 -5.15 20.73 11.02
N ASP A 215 -4.29 21.68 10.61
CA ASP A 215 -4.05 21.97 9.18
C ASP A 215 -3.42 20.79 8.45
N ARG A 216 -2.53 20.06 9.14
CA ARG A 216 -1.93 18.82 8.63
C ARG A 216 -2.98 17.73 8.41
N LEU A 217 -3.91 17.56 9.36
CA LEU A 217 -4.98 16.57 9.23
C LEU A 217 -5.90 16.92 8.05
N ILE A 218 -6.32 18.18 7.93
CA ILE A 218 -7.14 18.65 6.81
C ILE A 218 -6.40 18.40 5.48
N GLY A 219 -5.13 18.78 5.38
CA GLY A 219 -4.35 18.59 4.17
C GLY A 219 -4.21 17.12 3.76
N VAL A 220 -3.84 16.24 4.70
CA VAL A 220 -3.69 14.80 4.42
C VAL A 220 -5.03 14.16 4.05
N LEU A 221 -6.10 14.44 4.80
CA LEU A 221 -7.43 13.87 4.52
C LEU A 221 -8.00 14.38 3.19
N SER A 222 -7.69 15.62 2.81
CA SER A 222 -8.07 16.16 1.51
C SER A 222 -7.38 15.41 0.38
N VAL A 223 -6.08 15.12 0.51
CA VAL A 223 -5.37 14.26 -0.46
C VAL A 223 -6.01 12.87 -0.53
N VAL A 224 -6.29 12.24 0.62
CA VAL A 224 -6.97 10.93 0.68
C VAL A 224 -8.32 10.97 -0.05
N SER A 225 -9.09 12.04 0.13
CA SER A 225 -10.41 12.20 -0.52
C SER A 225 -10.35 12.36 -2.04
N GLU A 226 -9.17 12.71 -2.58
CA GLU A 226 -8.92 12.90 -4.01
C GLU A 226 -8.31 11.66 -4.67
N GLU A 227 -7.95 10.63 -3.89
CA GLU A 227 -7.36 9.40 -4.44
C GLU A 227 -8.39 8.55 -5.16
N LEU A 228 -7.95 7.86 -6.22
CA LEU A 228 -8.71 6.77 -6.83
C LEU A 228 -8.82 5.60 -5.84
N PRO A 229 -10.03 5.24 -5.37
CA PRO A 229 -10.22 4.19 -4.37
C PRO A 229 -10.10 2.78 -4.96
N ASP A 230 -10.40 2.64 -6.25
CA ASP A 230 -10.49 1.38 -6.99
C ASP A 230 -9.20 1.02 -7.75
N VAL A 231 -8.18 1.86 -7.67
CA VAL A 231 -6.86 1.63 -8.29
C VAL A 231 -5.83 1.32 -7.19
N PRO A 232 -5.42 0.05 -7.05
CA PRO A 232 -4.42 -0.31 -6.06
C PRO A 232 -3.00 0.03 -6.48
N LEU A 233 -2.20 0.47 -5.50
CA LEU A 233 -0.81 0.88 -5.69
C LEU A 233 -0.70 2.12 -6.57
N TYR A 234 0.53 2.57 -6.81
CA TYR A 234 0.80 3.75 -7.62
C TYR A 234 2.15 3.62 -8.33
N TYR A 235 2.35 4.45 -9.34
CA TYR A 235 3.65 4.65 -9.98
C TYR A 235 4.28 5.95 -9.50
N GLU A 236 5.60 6.06 -9.61
CA GLU A 236 6.29 7.33 -9.47
C GLU A 236 6.46 7.95 -10.86
N HIS A 237 6.03 9.20 -11.04
CA HIS A 237 6.09 9.85 -12.37
C HIS A 237 7.55 10.08 -12.83
N ASP A 238 8.47 10.34 -11.90
CA ASP A 238 9.90 10.51 -12.14
C ASP A 238 10.61 9.18 -12.44
N GLN A 239 10.11 8.08 -11.88
CA GLN A 239 10.63 6.74 -12.16
C GLN A 239 10.51 6.36 -13.63
N LEU A 240 9.39 6.66 -14.28
CA LEU A 240 9.20 6.39 -15.72
C LEU A 240 10.29 7.09 -16.54
N MET A 241 10.58 8.34 -16.20
CA MET A 241 11.57 9.18 -16.89
C MET A 241 13.01 8.75 -16.57
N HIS A 242 13.26 8.29 -15.34
CA HIS A 242 14.55 7.73 -14.93
C HIS A 242 14.94 6.51 -15.77
N ILE A 243 13.98 5.62 -16.05
CA ILE A 243 14.23 4.42 -16.86
C ILE A 243 14.64 4.78 -18.30
N VAL A 244 14.02 5.80 -18.88
CA VAL A 244 14.35 6.31 -20.23
C VAL A 244 15.40 7.43 -20.20
N LYS A 245 16.10 7.65 -19.07
CA LYS A 245 17.13 8.68 -18.87
C LYS A 245 16.75 10.08 -19.39
N SER A 246 15.47 10.45 -19.30
CA SER A 246 14.94 11.73 -19.77
C SER A 246 14.74 12.69 -18.59
N PRO A 247 14.91 14.02 -18.80
CA PRO A 247 14.44 15.03 -17.85
C PRO A 247 12.95 14.85 -17.51
N VAL A 248 12.61 15.04 -16.24
CA VAL A 248 11.24 14.85 -15.73
C VAL A 248 10.37 16.06 -16.08
N PRO A 249 9.27 15.89 -16.85
CA PRO A 249 8.33 16.97 -17.11
C PRO A 249 7.62 17.44 -15.84
N ARG A 250 6.99 18.61 -15.90
CA ARG A 250 6.08 19.05 -14.83
C ARG A 250 4.98 17.99 -14.64
N VAL A 251 4.71 17.61 -13.39
CA VAL A 251 3.68 16.60 -13.05
C VAL A 251 2.32 16.88 -13.69
N LEU A 252 1.96 18.17 -13.80
CA LEU A 252 0.70 18.58 -14.44
C LEU A 252 0.63 18.18 -15.92
N ASN A 253 1.74 18.15 -16.64
CA ASN A 253 1.77 17.77 -18.05
C ASN A 253 1.53 16.27 -18.20
N ILE A 254 2.16 15.44 -17.33
CA ILE A 254 1.95 13.99 -17.33
C ILE A 254 0.49 13.68 -16.95
N ARG A 255 -0.04 14.32 -15.91
CA ARG A 255 -1.45 14.17 -15.52
C ARG A 255 -2.40 14.58 -16.64
N SER A 256 -2.11 15.69 -17.32
CA SER A 256 -2.93 16.16 -18.45
C SER A 256 -2.90 15.16 -19.61
N ALA A 257 -1.74 14.57 -19.92
CA ALA A 257 -1.64 13.54 -20.94
C ALA A 257 -2.50 12.31 -20.64
N ILE A 258 -2.54 11.87 -19.39
CA ILE A 258 -3.39 10.73 -18.97
C ILE A 258 -4.88 11.09 -19.06
N LEU A 259 -5.26 12.28 -18.59
CA LEU A 259 -6.65 12.75 -18.62
C LEU A 259 -7.15 12.99 -20.06
N ASN A 260 -6.32 13.60 -20.92
CA ASN A 260 -6.64 13.81 -22.33
C ASN A 260 -6.77 12.49 -23.11
N ALA A 261 -6.09 11.43 -22.66
CA ALA A 261 -6.25 10.09 -23.21
C ALA A 261 -7.50 9.35 -22.68
N GLY A 262 -8.33 10.00 -21.86
CA GLY A 262 -9.59 9.46 -21.34
C GLY A 262 -9.47 8.61 -20.07
N PHE A 263 -8.30 8.58 -19.44
CA PHE A 263 -8.06 7.80 -18.22
C PHE A 263 -8.10 8.68 -16.96
N ARG A 264 -8.44 8.08 -15.83
CA ARG A 264 -8.47 8.77 -14.53
C ARG A 264 -7.07 8.84 -13.94
N CYS A 265 -6.79 9.92 -13.22
CA CYS A 265 -5.53 10.09 -12.54
C CYS A 265 -5.66 10.84 -11.22
N SER A 266 -5.04 10.32 -10.16
CA SER A 266 -4.90 11.00 -8.88
C SER A 266 -3.47 10.96 -8.35
N ILE A 267 -3.22 11.79 -7.34
CA ILE A 267 -2.06 11.64 -6.46
C ILE A 267 -2.33 10.54 -5.42
N ALA A 268 -1.36 10.25 -4.56
CA ALA A 268 -1.55 9.44 -3.35
C ALA A 268 -0.90 10.09 -2.13
N HIS A 269 -1.53 9.98 -0.95
CA HIS A 269 -1.04 10.51 0.32
C HIS A 269 0.28 9.87 0.75
N CYS A 270 0.52 8.62 0.33
CA CYS A 270 1.70 7.85 0.67
C CYS A 270 3.01 8.44 0.14
N ASN A 271 2.97 9.22 -0.96
CA ASN A 271 4.17 9.76 -1.60
C ASN A 271 3.82 10.97 -2.49
N PRO A 272 4.51 12.13 -2.36
CA PRO A 272 4.28 13.31 -3.20
C PRO A 272 4.52 13.10 -4.69
N ARG A 273 5.29 12.09 -5.07
CA ARG A 273 5.56 11.72 -6.47
C ARG A 273 4.63 10.64 -7.01
N ALA A 274 3.73 10.12 -6.19
CA ALA A 274 2.80 9.08 -6.58
C ALA A 274 1.81 9.56 -7.64
N LEU A 275 1.55 8.65 -8.56
CA LEU A 275 0.59 8.76 -9.65
C LEU A 275 -0.25 7.48 -9.66
N LYS A 276 -1.51 7.60 -9.28
CA LYS A 276 -2.52 6.54 -9.44
C LYS A 276 -3.29 6.77 -10.72
N THR A 277 -3.51 5.71 -11.48
CA THR A 277 -4.26 5.78 -12.73
C THR A 277 -4.78 4.40 -13.12
N ASP A 278 -5.93 4.37 -13.79
CA ASP A 278 -6.46 3.19 -14.48
C ASP A 278 -5.93 3.06 -15.92
N ALA A 279 -5.04 3.96 -16.35
CA ALA A 279 -4.34 3.85 -17.62
C ALA A 279 -3.51 2.56 -17.71
N PRO A 280 -3.51 1.89 -18.88
CA PRO A 280 -2.63 0.75 -19.10
C PRO A 280 -1.17 1.23 -19.10
N MET A 281 -0.29 0.33 -18.69
CA MET A 281 1.14 0.61 -18.64
C MET A 281 1.74 0.94 -20.02
N SER A 282 1.13 0.45 -21.11
CA SER A 282 1.48 0.85 -22.49
C SER A 282 1.34 2.35 -22.72
N LEU A 283 0.26 2.99 -22.23
CA LEU A 283 0.08 4.44 -22.34
C LEU A 283 1.14 5.20 -21.53
N LEU A 284 1.46 4.73 -20.32
CA LEU A 284 2.50 5.36 -19.49
C LEU A 284 3.87 5.31 -20.17
N TRP A 285 4.20 4.21 -20.85
CA TRP A 285 5.40 4.13 -21.66
C TRP A 285 5.35 5.00 -22.91
N ASP A 286 4.20 5.13 -23.57
CA ASP A 286 4.02 6.02 -24.72
C ASP A 286 4.21 7.51 -24.33
N ILE A 287 3.75 7.90 -23.15
CA ILE A 287 4.05 9.23 -22.58
C ILE A 287 5.56 9.39 -22.40
N ALA A 288 6.23 8.43 -21.77
CA ALA A 288 7.67 8.47 -21.54
C ALA A 288 8.48 8.50 -22.86
N ARG A 289 8.09 7.71 -23.86
CA ARG A 289 8.68 7.69 -25.21
C ARG A 289 8.52 9.04 -25.91
N THR A 290 7.33 9.64 -25.83
CA THR A 290 7.07 10.95 -26.44
C THR A 290 7.95 12.03 -25.81
N VAL A 291 8.10 12.02 -24.48
CA VAL A 291 9.00 12.94 -23.77
C VAL A 291 10.46 12.70 -24.17
N ALA A 292 10.91 11.45 -24.22
CA ALA A 292 12.27 11.09 -24.61
C ALA A 292 12.58 11.52 -26.07
N LYS A 293 11.62 11.35 -26.98
CA LYS A 293 11.72 11.79 -28.38
C LYS A 293 11.84 13.31 -28.47
N ASN A 294 11.00 14.05 -27.75
CA ASN A 294 11.06 15.53 -27.72
C ASN A 294 12.38 16.05 -27.16
N ASN A 295 13.01 15.30 -26.25
CA ASN A 295 14.32 15.62 -25.68
C ASN A 295 15.51 15.02 -26.46
N ASN A 296 15.28 14.44 -27.64
CA ASN A 296 16.31 13.84 -28.49
C ASN A 296 17.20 12.80 -27.79
N ILE A 297 16.61 11.92 -26.96
CA ILE A 297 17.35 10.85 -26.28
C ILE A 297 17.48 9.62 -27.20
N PRO A 298 18.69 9.27 -27.71
CA PRO A 298 18.85 8.13 -28.60
C PRO A 298 18.94 6.80 -27.83
N ALA A 299 18.55 5.71 -28.48
CA ALA A 299 18.67 4.35 -27.94
C ALA A 299 20.15 3.93 -27.70
N SER A 300 21.11 4.54 -28.41
CA SER A 300 22.55 4.29 -28.24
C SER A 300 23.10 4.68 -26.85
N ARG A 301 22.39 5.50 -26.08
CA ARG A 301 22.76 5.88 -24.69
C ARG A 301 22.55 4.74 -23.69
N PHE A 302 21.98 3.63 -24.13
CA PHE A 302 21.57 2.52 -23.29
C PHE A 302 22.34 1.26 -23.65
N GLU A 303 22.70 0.50 -22.62
CA GLU A 303 23.22 -0.85 -22.78
C GLU A 303 22.17 -1.74 -23.45
N GLU A 304 22.65 -2.73 -24.22
CA GLU A 304 21.81 -3.59 -25.08
C GLU A 304 20.71 -4.31 -24.30
N ASN A 305 21.04 -4.81 -23.10
CA ASN A 305 20.11 -5.53 -22.22
C ASN A 305 19.39 -4.64 -21.20
N SER A 306 19.47 -3.31 -21.31
CA SER A 306 18.83 -2.43 -20.33
C SER A 306 17.35 -2.23 -20.60
N ALA A 307 16.56 -2.08 -19.53
CA ALA A 307 15.13 -1.85 -19.63
C ALA A 307 14.78 -0.58 -20.44
N GLY A 308 15.56 0.48 -20.25
CA GLY A 308 15.37 1.77 -20.95
C GLY A 308 15.50 1.65 -22.47
N ARG A 309 16.43 0.81 -22.96
CA ARG A 309 16.63 0.60 -24.39
C ARG A 309 15.39 0.01 -25.05
N LYS A 310 14.92 -1.12 -24.50
CA LYS A 310 13.74 -1.84 -24.99
C LYS A 310 12.48 -0.96 -24.98
N ILE A 311 12.34 -0.14 -23.95
CA ILE A 311 11.20 0.79 -23.85
C ILE A 311 11.28 1.85 -24.95
N ILE A 312 12.43 2.48 -25.18
CA ILE A 312 12.59 3.54 -26.20
C ILE A 312 12.43 3.01 -27.63
N GLU A 313 12.91 1.80 -27.91
CA GLU A 313 12.76 1.16 -29.22
C GLU A 313 11.30 0.76 -29.53
N GLY A 314 10.44 0.71 -28.53
CA GLY A 314 9.02 0.42 -28.70
C GLY A 314 8.27 1.52 -29.47
N LYS A 315 7.29 1.11 -30.29
CA LYS A 315 6.44 2.03 -31.04
C LYS A 315 5.45 2.75 -30.11
N ILE A 316 5.22 4.03 -30.37
CA ILE A 316 4.15 4.80 -29.73
C ILE A 316 2.82 4.37 -30.34
N THR A 317 1.92 3.85 -29.51
CA THR A 317 0.63 3.30 -29.94
C THR A 317 -0.55 4.22 -29.65
N HIS A 318 -0.45 5.05 -28.60
CA HIS A 318 -1.47 5.99 -28.20
C HIS A 318 -1.11 7.42 -28.63
N GLU A 319 -2.12 8.24 -28.92
CA GLU A 319 -1.94 9.67 -29.11
C GLU A 319 -1.70 10.35 -27.75
N VAL A 320 -0.57 11.06 -27.61
CA VAL A 320 -0.18 11.72 -26.36
C VAL A 320 -0.32 13.23 -26.48
N ASN A 321 -1.29 13.80 -25.77
CA ASN A 321 -1.54 15.25 -25.75
C ASN A 321 -1.15 15.89 -24.39
N PHE A 322 -0.12 16.73 -24.37
CA PHE A 322 0.35 17.43 -23.17
C PHE A 322 -0.36 18.77 -22.86
N GLN A 323 -1.38 19.17 -23.63
CA GLN A 323 -2.17 20.37 -23.33
C GLN A 323 -2.82 20.28 -21.95
N MET A 324 -2.81 21.38 -21.21
CA MET A 324 -3.27 21.42 -19.82
C MET A 324 -4.75 21.01 -19.71
N HIS A 325 -5.02 19.93 -18.99
CA HIS A 325 -6.39 19.49 -18.72
C HIS A 325 -6.95 20.22 -17.48
N PRO A 326 -8.22 20.68 -17.47
CA PRO A 326 -8.82 21.39 -16.33
C PRO A 326 -8.71 20.62 -15.00
N GLU A 327 -8.90 19.30 -15.05
CA GLU A 327 -8.86 18.43 -13.86
C GLU A 327 -7.44 17.99 -13.45
N ALA A 328 -6.40 18.40 -14.19
CA ALA A 328 -5.01 18.07 -13.84
C ALA A 328 -4.59 18.76 -12.52
N ARG A 329 -5.23 19.88 -12.16
CA ARG A 329 -5.00 20.58 -10.89
C ARG A 329 -5.94 20.04 -9.82
N SER A 330 -5.39 19.32 -8.84
CA SER A 330 -6.12 18.87 -7.65
C SER A 330 -6.70 20.06 -6.85
N LYS A 331 -7.90 19.88 -6.28
CA LYS A 331 -8.59 20.91 -5.48
C LYS A 331 -7.79 21.30 -4.24
N SER A 332 -7.23 20.33 -3.54
CA SER A 332 -6.33 20.50 -2.40
C SER A 332 -5.11 21.38 -2.72
N LYS A 333 -4.63 21.37 -3.97
CA LYS A 333 -3.54 22.22 -4.45
C LYS A 333 -4.04 23.61 -4.87
N ALA A 334 -5.27 23.73 -5.36
CA ALA A 334 -5.90 25.02 -5.61
C ALA A 334 -6.13 25.77 -4.28
N ASP A 335 -6.51 25.05 -3.22
CA ASP A 335 -6.81 25.57 -1.89
C ASP A 335 -5.56 25.77 -1.00
N ASN A 336 -4.34 25.60 -1.55
CA ASN A 336 -3.06 25.74 -0.83
C ASN A 336 -2.95 24.95 0.49
N LEU A 337 -3.57 23.77 0.57
CA LEU A 337 -3.55 22.94 1.78
C LEU A 337 -2.18 22.28 2.00
N LEU A 338 -1.84 21.98 3.26
CA LEU A 338 -0.63 21.25 3.64
C LEU A 338 -0.74 19.76 3.29
N ARG A 339 -0.55 19.43 2.01
CA ARG A 339 -0.74 18.07 1.46
C ARG A 339 0.32 17.05 1.90
N PHE A 340 1.56 17.49 2.05
CA PHE A 340 2.70 16.65 2.41
C PHE A 340 3.53 17.35 3.49
N GLN A 341 4.15 16.55 4.35
CA GLN A 341 4.91 17.08 5.48
C GLN A 341 6.31 17.51 5.07
N CYS A 342 6.81 18.59 5.68
CA CYS A 342 8.21 18.97 5.60
C CYS A 342 9.01 18.17 6.65
N ASN A 343 10.08 17.50 6.23
CA ASN A 343 11.00 16.81 7.15
C ASN A 343 11.59 17.81 8.15
N LYS A 344 11.41 17.58 9.45
CA LYS A 344 11.88 18.50 10.52
C LYS A 344 13.38 18.35 10.86
N GLY A 345 14.24 18.08 9.86
CA GLY A 345 15.69 18.05 10.02
C GLY A 345 16.28 16.81 10.72
N LYS A 346 17.54 16.93 11.18
CA LYS A 346 18.48 15.84 11.52
C LYS A 346 18.04 14.86 12.61
N ASN A 347 17.07 15.22 13.46
CA ASN A 347 16.61 14.40 14.60
C ASN A 347 15.13 13.97 14.46
N TRP A 348 14.58 14.04 13.25
CA TRP A 348 13.19 13.67 12.97
C TRP A 348 13.07 12.17 12.65
N GLY A 349 12.43 11.42 13.55
CA GLY A 349 12.07 10.01 13.32
C GLY A 349 12.13 9.14 14.57
N PRO A 350 11.66 7.89 14.48
CA PRO A 350 11.70 6.95 15.59
C PRO A 350 13.15 6.67 15.97
N LYS A 351 13.47 6.85 17.25
CA LYS A 351 14.77 6.46 17.80
C LYS A 351 14.87 4.93 17.83
N ALA A 352 16.10 4.41 17.80
CA ALA A 352 16.33 2.99 17.97
C ALA A 352 15.63 2.47 19.23
N LYS A 353 15.06 1.26 19.16
CA LYS A 353 14.44 0.59 20.31
C LYS A 353 15.42 0.64 21.48
N ALA A 354 14.94 1.04 22.66
CA ALA A 354 15.76 1.05 23.86
C ALA A 354 16.37 -0.33 24.08
N LYS A 355 17.70 -0.41 24.13
CA LYS A 355 18.44 -1.62 24.51
C LYS A 355 18.39 -1.74 26.03
N GLY A 356 17.21 -2.07 26.57
CA GLY A 356 16.95 -2.19 28.00
C GLY A 356 16.10 -3.43 28.28
N SER A 357 16.69 -4.37 29.00
CA SER A 357 16.23 -5.73 29.36
C SER A 357 16.14 -6.74 28.22
N VAL A 358 17.19 -7.56 28.16
CA VAL A 358 17.32 -8.76 27.37
C VAL A 358 16.43 -9.84 28.00
N ASN A 359 15.60 -10.49 27.18
CA ASN A 359 15.04 -11.83 27.41
C ASN A 359 14.09 -12.05 28.61
N SER A 360 12.81 -11.74 28.45
CA SER A 360 11.72 -12.49 29.12
C SER A 360 11.47 -13.85 28.44
N VAL A 361 12.52 -14.57 28.04
CA VAL A 361 12.42 -15.98 27.58
C VAL A 361 12.19 -16.91 28.80
N LYS A 362 12.14 -16.35 30.02
CA LYS A 362 11.69 -17.02 31.26
C LYS A 362 10.17 -16.99 31.47
N ALA A 363 9.38 -16.55 30.51
CA ALA A 363 7.92 -16.67 30.55
C ALA A 363 7.47 -17.88 29.71
N GLY A 364 7.58 -19.08 30.29
CA GLY A 364 6.92 -20.30 29.80
C GLY A 364 7.80 -21.35 29.09
N PHE A 365 7.93 -22.52 29.72
CA PHE A 365 8.11 -23.85 29.11
C PHE A 365 9.36 -24.14 28.26
N GLN A 366 10.56 -23.79 28.72
CA GLN A 366 11.77 -24.52 28.32
C GLN A 366 12.57 -24.94 29.54
N MET A 367 12.62 -26.26 29.81
CA MET A 367 13.59 -26.81 30.75
C MET A 367 14.99 -26.63 30.16
N GLN A 368 15.86 -25.94 30.88
CA GLN A 368 17.28 -25.87 30.54
C GLN A 368 17.88 -27.27 30.68
N GLN A 369 18.55 -27.76 29.63
CA GLN A 369 19.42 -28.92 29.76
C GLN A 369 20.66 -28.52 30.59
N PRO A 370 21.08 -29.33 31.58
CA PRO A 370 22.24 -29.02 32.39
C PRO A 370 23.53 -29.44 31.68
N GLY A 371 24.39 -28.48 31.37
CA GLY A 371 25.79 -28.78 31.08
C GLY A 371 26.48 -27.83 30.10
N GLU A 372 26.97 -26.70 30.59
CA GLU A 372 28.23 -26.13 30.10
C GLU A 372 28.78 -25.23 31.22
N LYS A 373 29.69 -25.79 32.01
CA LYS A 373 30.41 -25.08 33.06
C LYS A 373 31.49 -24.20 32.44
N ASP A 374 31.59 -23.01 33.01
CA ASP A 374 32.63 -22.01 32.83
C ASP A 374 34.04 -22.58 32.63
N SER A 375 34.66 -22.20 31.51
CA SER A 375 36.11 -22.12 31.41
C SER A 375 36.51 -20.85 30.68
N LYS A 376 36.90 -19.83 31.44
CA LYS A 376 38.20 -19.15 31.29
C LYS A 376 38.33 -18.01 32.31
N LYS A 377 39.07 -18.32 33.38
CA LYS A 377 39.80 -17.36 34.21
C LYS A 377 41.06 -16.92 33.46
N SER A 378 41.35 -15.62 33.57
CA SER A 378 42.69 -14.99 33.66
C SER A 378 43.85 -15.57 32.86
N SER A 379 44.32 -14.83 31.86
CA SER A 379 45.66 -14.24 31.74
C SER A 379 45.70 -13.34 30.51
#